data_AF-A0AAD6VX04-F1
#
_entry.id   AF-A0AAD6VX04-F1
#
_cell.length_a   1.000
_cell.length_b   1.000
_cell.length_c   1.000
_cell.angle_alpha   90.00
_cell.angle_beta   90.00
_cell.angle_gamma   90.00
#
_symmetry.space_group_name_H-M   'P 1'
#
loop_
_entity.id
_entity.type
_entity.pdbx_description
1 polymer ?
#
loop_
_entity_poly.entity_id
_entity_poly.type
_entity_poly.pdbx_seq_one_letter_code
_entity_poly.pdbx_strand_id
1 'polypeptide(L)'
;MYIHRSFFAQAIIEQPVNPLKSIYAPSFLAAYRSSATILKSVREQFAVMPTCARVWTMWTFAFSAAVVFGTVVTRGPRSPLAGAAMAELEQACVLFSKAALYSRRATKALVSGPRLSFAATADTPRAR
;
A
#
# COMPACT_ATOMS: atom_id res chain seq x y z
N MET A 1 5.11 10.43 5.60
CA MET A 1 3.83 9.79 5.25
C MET A 1 2.62 10.65 5.64
N TYR A 2 2.31 10.85 6.93
CA TYR A 2 1.06 11.52 7.35
C TYR A 2 0.89 12.97 6.91
N ILE A 3 1.95 13.80 6.96
CA ILE A 3 1.89 15.20 6.52
C ILE A 3 1.57 15.36 5.02
N HIS A 4 1.93 14.35 4.20
CA HIS A 4 1.71 14.39 2.76
C HIS A 4 0.39 13.74 2.34
N ARG A 5 -0.38 13.16 3.27
CA ARG A 5 -1.56 12.34 2.94
C ARG A 5 -2.65 13.12 2.20
N SER A 6 -2.93 14.35 2.62
CA SER A 6 -3.92 15.22 1.98
C SER A 6 -3.49 15.62 0.56
N PHE A 7 -2.23 16.04 0.40
CA PHE A 7 -1.67 16.41 -0.90
C PHE A 7 -1.49 15.22 -1.84
N PHE A 8 -1.20 14.04 -1.30
CA PHE A 8 -1.15 12.78 -2.06
C PHE A 8 -2.53 12.44 -2.62
N ALA A 9 -3.57 12.50 -1.79
CA ALA A 9 -4.94 12.26 -2.26
C ALA A 9 -5.34 13.28 -3.33
N GLN A 10 -5.00 14.55 -3.11
CA GLN A 10 -5.24 15.63 -4.06
C GLN A 10 -4.53 15.40 -5.40
N ALA A 11 -3.26 14.98 -5.40
CA ALA A 11 -2.52 14.66 -6.62
C ALA A 11 -3.19 13.56 -7.46
N ILE A 12 -3.74 12.55 -6.78
CA ILE A 12 -4.47 11.44 -7.43
C ILE A 12 -5.82 11.91 -7.98
N ILE A 13 -6.52 12.79 -7.26
CA ILE A 13 -7.81 13.34 -7.70
C ILE A 13 -7.63 14.25 -8.92
N GLU A 14 -6.63 15.13 -8.89
CA GLU A 14 -6.35 16.09 -9.96
C GLU A 14 -5.82 15.43 -11.23
N GLN A 15 -4.95 14.42 -11.08
CA GLN A 15 -4.26 13.77 -12.20
C GLN A 15 -4.28 12.24 -12.05
N PRO A 16 -5.43 11.58 -12.23
CA PRO A 16 -5.58 10.15 -12.00
C PRO A 16 -4.76 9.29 -12.97
N VAL A 17 -4.49 9.79 -14.19
CA VAL A 17 -3.67 9.07 -15.18
C VAL A 17 -2.19 9.13 -14.82
N ASN A 18 -1.72 10.30 -14.37
CA ASN A 18 -0.33 10.48 -13.96
C ASN A 18 -0.23 11.50 -12.81
N PRO A 19 -0.26 11.03 -11.54
CA PRO A 19 -0.19 11.90 -10.37
C PRO A 19 1.09 12.75 -10.30
N LEU A 20 2.14 12.37 -11.05
CA LEU A 20 3.39 13.12 -11.12
C LEU A 20 3.28 14.41 -11.95
N LYS A 21 2.17 14.61 -12.68
CA LYS A 21 1.88 15.87 -13.38
C LYS A 21 1.17 16.92 -12.51
N SER A 22 0.69 16.54 -11.33
CA SER A 22 0.09 17.50 -10.39
C SER A 22 1.17 18.37 -9.74
N ILE A 23 0.80 19.58 -9.33
CA ILE A 23 1.64 20.46 -8.50
C ILE A 23 2.07 19.79 -7.18
N TYR A 24 1.33 18.77 -6.74
CA TYR A 24 1.60 18.00 -5.54
C TYR A 24 2.50 16.78 -5.79
N ALA A 25 3.10 16.63 -6.97
CA ALA A 25 4.01 15.53 -7.29
C ALA A 25 5.12 15.29 -6.25
N PRO A 26 5.77 16.33 -5.66
CA PRO A 26 6.77 16.12 -4.61
C PRO A 26 6.17 15.47 -3.35
N SER A 27 4.97 15.89 -2.94
CA SER A 27 4.25 15.31 -1.80
C SER A 27 3.80 13.88 -2.10
N PHE A 28 3.34 13.63 -3.33
CA PHE A 28 2.98 12.29 -3.78
C PHE A 28 4.19 11.34 -3.68
N LEU A 29 5.35 11.74 -4.22
CA LEU A 29 6.58 10.94 -4.19
C LEU A 29 7.10 10.75 -2.75
N ALA A 30 7.03 11.77 -1.91
CA ALA A 30 7.42 11.65 -0.50
C ALA A 30 6.51 10.67 0.26
N ALA A 31 5.19 10.72 0.04
CA ALA A 31 4.25 9.76 0.62
C ALA A 31 4.51 8.33 0.12
N TYR A 32 4.72 8.16 -1.19
CA TYR A 32 5.02 6.87 -1.83
C TYR A 32 6.31 6.26 -1.28
N ARG A 33 7.42 7.01 -1.33
CA ARG A 33 8.73 6.55 -0.87
C ARG A 33 8.74 6.25 0.63
N SER A 34 8.16 7.13 1.45
CA SER A 34 8.08 6.86 2.90
C SER A 34 7.22 5.64 3.22
N SER A 35 6.16 5.37 2.45
CA SER A 35 5.36 4.14 2.60
C SER A 35 6.16 2.88 2.24
N ALA A 36 6.95 2.93 1.16
CA ALA A 36 7.83 1.83 0.76
C ALA A 36 8.87 1.52 1.85
N THR A 37 9.53 2.56 2.39
CA THR A 37 10.49 2.41 3.49
C THR A 37 9.83 1.77 4.72
N ILE A 38 8.63 2.23 5.11
CA ILE A 38 7.90 1.65 6.25
C ILE A 38 7.65 0.16 6.04
N LEU A 39 7.08 -0.25 4.90
CA LEU A 39 6.80 -1.67 4.65
C LEU A 39 8.08 -2.52 4.63
N LYS A 40 9.14 -2.01 4.00
CA LYS A 40 10.44 -2.69 3.96
C LYS A 40 11.01 -2.88 5.36
N SER A 41 11.10 -1.81 6.17
CA SER A 41 11.63 -1.87 7.53
C SER A 41 10.79 -2.79 8.42
N VAL A 42 9.47 -2.75 8.29
CA VAL A 42 8.57 -3.62 9.07
C VAL A 42 8.81 -5.09 8.71
N ARG A 43 8.94 -5.40 7.41
CA ARG A 43 9.20 -6.76 6.92
C ARG A 43 10.56 -7.29 7.40
N GLU A 44 11.61 -6.48 7.31
CA GLU A 44 12.95 -6.84 7.76
C GLU A 44 12.98 -7.07 9.28
N GLN A 45 12.37 -6.17 10.05
CA GLN A 45 12.30 -6.30 11.51
C GLN A 45 11.50 -7.55 11.93
N PHE A 46 10.40 -7.86 11.25
CA PHE A 46 9.62 -9.06 11.52
C PHE A 46 10.38 -10.35 11.14
N ALA A 47 11.17 -10.33 10.07
CA ALA A 47 11.97 -11.47 9.64
C ALA A 47 13.09 -11.80 10.63
N VAL A 48 13.73 -10.79 11.22
CA VAL A 48 14.79 -10.98 12.22
C VAL A 48 14.23 -11.33 13.59
N MET A 49 13.13 -10.67 13.98
CA MET A 49 12.61 -10.76 15.35
C MET A 49 11.07 -10.88 15.35
N PRO A 50 10.49 -12.09 15.20
CA PRO A 50 9.03 -12.26 15.17
C PRO A 50 8.31 -11.78 16.44
N THR A 51 9.01 -11.67 17.58
CA THR A 51 8.44 -11.13 18.83
C THR A 51 8.08 -9.65 18.72
N CYS A 52 8.65 -8.91 17.76
CA CYS A 52 8.25 -7.53 17.47
C CYS A 52 6.80 -7.42 16.99
N ALA A 53 6.17 -8.53 16.60
CA ALA A 53 4.75 -8.54 16.25
C ALA A 53 3.82 -8.13 17.38
N ARG A 54 4.29 -8.14 18.64
CA ARG A 54 3.55 -7.60 19.79
C ARG A 54 3.50 -6.07 19.81
N VAL A 55 4.43 -5.39 19.11
CA VAL A 55 4.48 -3.93 19.01
C VAL A 55 3.40 -3.46 18.04
N TRP A 56 2.26 -3.07 18.58
CA TRP A 56 1.08 -2.76 17.78
C TRP A 56 1.27 -1.57 16.83
N THR A 57 2.12 -0.60 17.18
CA THR A 57 2.34 0.64 16.43
C THR A 57 2.93 0.37 15.04
N MET A 58 3.83 -0.61 14.96
CA MET A 58 4.45 -1.09 13.71
C MET A 58 3.39 -1.50 12.68
N TRP A 59 2.38 -2.26 13.11
CA TRP A 59 1.30 -2.73 12.23
C TRP A 59 0.39 -1.60 11.77
N THR A 60 0.15 -0.59 12.61
CA THR A 60 -0.63 0.60 12.23
C THR A 60 0.07 1.40 11.14
N PHE A 61 1.39 1.58 11.24
CA PHE A 61 2.19 2.24 10.21
C PHE A 61 2.24 1.42 8.91
N ALA A 62 2.47 0.11 9.01
CA ALA A 62 2.46 -0.79 7.87
C ALA A 62 1.10 -0.78 7.15
N PHE A 63 -0.02 -0.82 7.89
CA PHE A 63 -1.35 -0.76 7.30
C PHE A 63 -1.59 0.58 6.61
N SER A 64 -1.20 1.68 7.24
CA SER A 64 -1.31 3.00 6.62
C SER A 64 -0.51 3.07 5.32
N ALA A 65 0.71 2.51 5.30
CA ALA A 65 1.55 2.44 4.10
C ALA A 65 0.91 1.58 3.00
N ALA A 66 0.34 0.42 3.35
CA ALA A 66 -0.40 -0.41 2.41
C ALA A 66 -1.61 0.32 1.79
N VAL A 67 -2.32 1.16 2.57
CA VAL A 67 -3.43 1.98 2.06
C VAL A 67 -2.95 3.00 1.01
N VAL A 68 -1.75 3.57 1.16
CA VAL A 68 -1.18 4.46 0.12
C VAL A 68 -1.02 3.71 -1.19
N PHE A 69 -0.40 2.52 -1.17
CA PHE A 69 -0.25 1.69 -2.38
C PHE A 69 -1.59 1.25 -2.96
N GLY A 70 -2.52 0.78 -2.13
CA GLY A 70 -3.87 0.43 -2.56
C GLY A 70 -4.61 1.61 -3.21
N THR A 71 -4.37 2.83 -2.75
CA THR A 71 -4.94 4.04 -3.37
C THR A 71 -4.35 4.29 -4.75
N VAL A 72 -3.04 4.13 -4.93
CA VAL A 72 -2.38 4.25 -6.25
C VAL A 72 -2.93 3.22 -7.23
N VAL A 73 -3.05 1.95 -6.81
CA VAL A 73 -3.54 0.86 -7.66
C VAL A 73 -5.01 1.08 -8.06
N THR A 74 -5.86 1.51 -7.13
CA THR A 74 -7.30 1.69 -7.39
C THR A 74 -7.65 2.96 -8.16
N ARG A 75 -6.96 4.07 -7.87
CA ARG A 75 -7.31 5.39 -8.44
C ARG A 75 -6.39 5.85 -9.56
N GLY A 76 -5.22 5.25 -9.69
CA GLY A 76 -4.30 5.51 -10.79
C GLY A 76 -3.79 4.24 -11.46
N PRO A 77 -4.66 3.32 -11.93
CA PRO A 77 -4.23 2.05 -12.53
C PRO A 77 -3.37 2.23 -13.79
N ARG A 78 -3.47 3.39 -14.46
CA ARG A 78 -2.65 3.77 -15.63
C ARG A 78 -1.38 4.54 -15.27
N SER A 79 -1.16 4.81 -13.99
CA SER A 79 0.07 5.45 -13.54
C SER A 79 1.27 4.53 -13.83
N PRO A 80 2.42 5.08 -14.24
CA PRO A 80 3.64 4.28 -14.36
C PRO A 80 4.08 3.62 -13.04
N LEU A 81 3.55 4.11 -11.90
CA LEU A 81 3.84 3.58 -10.58
C LEU A 81 2.85 2.51 -10.12
N ALA A 82 1.77 2.25 -10.88
CA ALA A 82 0.73 1.30 -10.49
C ALA A 82 1.27 -0.13 -10.35
N GLY A 83 2.10 -0.58 -11.29
CA GLY A 83 2.70 -1.92 -11.24
C GLY A 83 3.61 -2.11 -10.03
N ALA A 84 4.48 -1.14 -9.74
CA ALA A 84 5.34 -1.17 -8.56
C ALA A 84 4.52 -1.08 -7.25
N ALA A 85 3.45 -0.28 -7.23
CA ALA A 85 2.55 -0.18 -6.08
C ALA A 85 1.81 -1.49 -5.81
N MET A 86 1.40 -2.21 -6.85
CA MET A 86 0.77 -3.53 -6.72
C MET A 86 1.72 -4.54 -6.09
N ALA A 87 2.98 -4.58 -6.54
CA ALA A 87 4.00 -5.43 -5.95
C ALA A 87 4.23 -5.14 -4.45
N GLU A 88 4.31 -3.86 -4.05
CA GLU A 88 4.41 -3.48 -2.64
C GLU A 88 3.16 -3.90 -1.83
N LEU A 89 1.97 -3.80 -2.42
CA LEU A 89 0.73 -4.22 -1.78
C LEU A 89 0.68 -5.74 -1.57
N GLU A 90 1.08 -6.54 -2.56
CA GLU A 90 1.18 -8.00 -2.43
C GLU A 90 2.16 -8.41 -1.34
N GLN A 91 3.33 -7.75 -1.29
CA GLN A 91 4.31 -7.97 -0.24
C GLN A 91 3.77 -7.63 1.15
N ALA A 92 2.98 -6.55 1.26
CA ALA A 92 2.30 -6.19 2.51
C ALA A 92 1.27 -7.26 2.91
N CYS A 93 0.50 -7.80 1.97
CA CYS A 93 -0.44 -8.89 2.23
C CYS A 93 0.27 -10.14 2.77
N VAL A 94 1.37 -10.56 2.14
CA VAL A 94 2.18 -11.70 2.62
C VAL A 94 2.70 -11.45 4.04
N LEU A 95 3.20 -10.24 4.30
CA LEU A 95 3.68 -9.84 5.63
C LEU A 95 2.56 -9.92 6.68
N PHE A 96 1.39 -9.33 6.40
CA PHE A 96 0.26 -9.37 7.32
C PHE A 96 -0.24 -10.81 7.55
N SER A 97 -0.22 -11.68 6.53
CA SER A 97 -0.59 -13.09 6.64
C SER A 97 0.31 -13.83 7.62
N LYS A 98 1.62 -13.64 7.52
CA LYS A 98 2.58 -14.23 8.47
C LYS A 98 2.42 -13.65 9.88
N ALA A 99 2.15 -12.35 9.97
CA ALA A 99 1.99 -11.65 11.25
C ALA A 99 0.65 -11.92 11.96
N ALA A 100 -0.39 -12.34 11.24
CA ALA A 100 -1.72 -12.61 11.79
C ALA A 100 -1.71 -13.74 12.82
N LEU A 101 -0.74 -14.65 12.75
CA LEU A 101 -0.49 -15.68 13.77
C LEU A 101 -0.08 -15.09 15.12
N TYR A 102 0.50 -13.89 15.11
CA TYR A 102 1.10 -13.25 16.28
C TYR A 102 0.36 -11.99 16.75
N SER A 103 -0.51 -11.41 15.91
CA SER A 103 -1.17 -10.12 16.17
C SER A 103 -2.58 -10.05 15.59
N ARG A 104 -3.58 -9.84 16.48
CA ARG A 104 -5.00 -9.60 16.09
C ARG A 104 -5.17 -8.42 15.13
N ARG A 105 -4.28 -7.42 15.17
CA ARG A 105 -4.32 -6.26 14.25
C ARG A 105 -3.84 -6.61 12.85
N ALA A 106 -2.82 -7.46 12.72
CA ALA A 106 -2.41 -7.99 11.43
C ALA A 106 -3.53 -8.83 10.79
N THR A 107 -4.25 -9.61 11.59
CA THR A 107 -5.46 -10.33 11.14
C THR A 107 -6.51 -9.36 10.58
N LYS A 108 -6.81 -8.26 11.29
CA LYS A 108 -7.77 -7.25 10.81
C LYS A 108 -7.29 -6.54 9.53
N ALA A 109 -5.99 -6.31 9.38
CA ALA A 109 -5.42 -5.69 8.18
C ALA A 109 -5.64 -6.56 6.92
N LEU A 110 -5.57 -7.89 7.06
CA LEU A 110 -5.85 -8.84 5.97
C LEU A 110 -7.30 -8.84 5.52
N VAL A 111 -8.24 -8.72 6.47
CA VAL A 111 -9.69 -8.74 6.19
C VAL A 111 -10.13 -7.51 5.37
N SER A 112 -9.37 -6.41 5.46
CA SER A 112 -9.58 -5.22 4.63
C SER A 112 -9.06 -5.37 3.18
N GLY A 113 -8.18 -6.34 2.92
CA GLY A 113 -7.50 -6.56 1.65
C GLY A 113 -8.26 -7.32 0.53
N PRO A 114 -9.25 -8.21 0.76
CA PRO A 114 -9.81 -9.05 -0.30
C PRO A 114 -10.66 -8.27 -1.31
N ARG A 115 -11.04 -7.02 -0.99
CA ARG A 115 -11.77 -6.14 -1.92
C ARG A 115 -10.86 -5.47 -2.96
N LEU A 116 -9.53 -5.57 -2.82
CA LEU A 116 -8.57 -4.97 -3.76
C LEU A 116 -8.01 -5.97 -4.77
N SER A 117 -8.01 -7.28 -4.46
CA SER A 117 -7.51 -8.33 -5.36
C SER A 117 -8.48 -8.70 -6.49
N PHE A 118 -9.77 -8.40 -6.35
CA PHE A 118 -10.79 -8.73 -7.36
C PHE A 118 -10.97 -7.67 -8.46
N ALA A 119 -10.43 -6.46 -8.31
CA ALA A 119 -10.54 -5.42 -9.34
C ALA A 119 -9.46 -5.50 -10.42
N ALA A 120 -8.38 -6.28 -10.21
CA ALA A 120 -7.28 -6.42 -11.17
C ALA A 120 -7.46 -7.58 -12.15
N THR A 121 -8.41 -8.50 -11.91
CA THR A 121 -8.68 -9.66 -12.76
C THR A 121 -9.88 -9.50 -13.69
N ALA A 122 -10.54 -8.34 -13.69
CA ALA A 122 -11.77 -8.12 -14.46
C ALA A 122 -11.56 -7.60 -15.90
N ASP A 123 -10.33 -7.36 -16.35
CA ASP A 123 -10.05 -6.90 -17.72
C ASP A 123 -9.25 -7.95 -18.50
N THR A 124 -9.89 -9.09 -18.75
CA THR A 124 -9.50 -9.99 -19.85
C THR A 124 -10.58 -9.83 -20.93
N PRO A 125 -10.25 -9.33 -22.14
CA PRO A 125 -11.26 -9.05 -23.15
C PRO A 125 -11.89 -10.36 -23.62
N ARG A 126 -13.21 -10.43 -23.60
CA ARG A 126 -14.00 -11.46 -24.28
C ARG A 126 -13.64 -11.44 -25.76
N ALA A 127 -12.97 -12.49 -26.22
CA ALA A 127 -12.86 -12.84 -27.62
C ALA A 127 -13.34 -14.29 -27.81
N ARG A 128 -14.65 -14.44 -28.00
CA ARG A 128 -15.30 -15.28 -29.01
C ARG A 128 -16.81 -15.19 -28.88
#